data_AF-A0A923BKM0-F1
#
_entry.id   AF-A0A923BKM0-F1
#
_cell.length_a   1.000
_cell.length_b   1.000
_cell.length_c   1.000
_cell.angle_alpha   90.00
_cell.angle_beta   90.00
_cell.angle_gamma   90.00
#
_symmetry.space_group_name_H-M   'P 1'
#
loop_
_entity.id
_entity.type
_entity.pdbx_description
1 polymer ?
#
loop_
_entity_poly.entity_id
_entity_poly.type
_entity_poly.pdbx_seq_one_letter_code
_entity_poly.pdbx_strand_id
1 'polypeptide(L)'
;MVAYLCGSVPFGYLVGAAHGVDVRTVGSRNIGATNVGRVLGRRFFYLVFALDAAKGFIPVAVAGWWLNTLGDGDTPPWRSWSHLAVGVAALLGHLYPVWLSFRGGKGVATGFGVLVGVFPTLTLPVVGATLVWVAVYRVWRFVSLASIVAALSVPLLTLLSGAMMRGADLIRPGWGRGTLFHWYYIWPYLIFTGIMAGLVVFRHRANIRRLVAGTELRSTAEPSPPPYPPPPPHALRHRR
;
A
#
# COMPACT_ATOMS: atom_id res chain seq x y z
N MET A 1 -7.30 -17.23 0.52
CA MET A 1 -8.26 -16.98 -0.58
C MET A 1 -9.13 -15.75 -0.32
N VAL A 2 -9.87 -15.67 0.79
CA VAL A 2 -10.72 -14.50 1.11
C VAL A 2 -9.97 -13.17 1.01
N ALA A 3 -8.78 -13.08 1.63
CA ALA A 3 -7.97 -11.87 1.55
C ALA A 3 -7.58 -11.47 0.12
N TYR A 4 -7.29 -12.44 -0.76
CA TYR A 4 -7.05 -12.18 -2.17
C TYR A 4 -8.28 -11.59 -2.85
N LEU A 5 -9.47 -12.18 -2.64
CA LEU A 5 -10.72 -11.67 -3.22
C LEU A 5 -11.04 -10.25 -2.72
N CYS A 6 -10.88 -10.00 -1.42
CA CYS A 6 -11.00 -8.65 -0.84
C CYS A 6 -10.01 -7.67 -1.49
N GLY A 7 -8.74 -8.06 -1.59
CA GLY A 7 -7.70 -7.26 -2.25
C GLY A 7 -7.98 -7.02 -3.73
N SER A 8 -8.62 -7.96 -4.41
CA SER A 8 -8.96 -7.88 -5.82
C SER A 8 -10.05 -6.87 -6.15
N VAL A 9 -10.83 -6.39 -5.17
CA VAL A 9 -11.86 -5.37 -5.43
C VAL A 9 -11.20 -4.11 -6.03
N PRO A 10 -11.52 -3.72 -7.29
CA PRO A 10 -10.77 -2.69 -7.99
C PRO A 10 -11.40 -1.31 -7.77
N PHE A 11 -11.32 -0.78 -6.54
CA PHE A 11 -12.03 0.44 -6.15
C PHE A 11 -11.78 1.64 -7.05
N GLY A 12 -10.54 1.88 -7.51
CA GLY A 12 -10.30 3.00 -8.41
C GLY A 12 -10.91 2.84 -9.80
N TYR A 13 -11.08 1.60 -10.28
CA TYR A 13 -11.89 1.33 -11.48
C TYR A 13 -13.38 1.56 -11.21
N LEU A 14 -13.91 1.04 -10.09
CA LEU A 14 -15.32 1.20 -9.73
C LEU A 14 -15.70 2.67 -9.53
N VAL A 15 -14.87 3.45 -8.83
CA VAL A 15 -15.07 4.89 -8.65
C VAL A 15 -14.98 5.63 -9.97
N GLY A 16 -14.04 5.26 -10.85
CA GLY A 16 -13.97 5.79 -12.22
C GLY A 16 -15.25 5.54 -13.02
N ALA A 17 -15.67 4.28 -13.08
CA ALA A 17 -16.86 3.84 -13.82
C ALA A 17 -18.14 4.51 -13.30
N ALA A 18 -18.28 4.67 -11.99
CA ALA A 18 -19.40 5.39 -11.37
C ALA A 18 -19.48 6.88 -11.79
N HIS A 19 -18.38 7.44 -12.29
CA HIS A 19 -18.31 8.81 -12.82
C HIS A 19 -18.19 8.85 -14.35
N GLY A 20 -18.46 7.75 -15.04
CA GLY A 20 -18.42 7.67 -16.50
C GLY A 20 -17.01 7.69 -17.10
N VAL A 21 -15.97 7.42 -16.30
CA VAL A 21 -14.56 7.45 -16.78
C VAL A 21 -13.90 6.09 -16.63
N ASP A 22 -13.42 5.53 -17.74
CA ASP A 22 -12.51 4.39 -17.67
C ASP A 22 -11.09 4.86 -17.33
N VAL A 23 -10.71 4.74 -16.06
CA VAL A 23 -9.38 5.14 -15.55
C VAL A 23 -8.21 4.38 -16.19
N ARG A 24 -8.46 3.30 -16.93
CA ARG A 24 -7.45 2.55 -17.67
C ARG A 24 -7.08 3.22 -19.00
N THR A 25 -7.89 4.15 -19.49
CA THR A 25 -7.63 4.85 -20.77
C THR A 25 -7.06 6.25 -20.57
N VAL A 26 -7.21 6.84 -19.38
CA VAL A 26 -6.81 8.22 -19.08
C VAL A 26 -5.66 8.35 -18.08
N GLY A 27 -4.99 9.49 -18.11
CA GLY A 27 -3.87 9.82 -17.22
C GLY A 27 -2.71 8.83 -17.34
N SER A 28 -2.30 8.26 -16.21
CA SER A 28 -1.28 7.20 -16.13
C SER A 28 -1.79 5.80 -16.48
N ARG A 29 -3.07 5.65 -16.84
CA ARG A 29 -3.74 4.38 -17.18
C ARG A 29 -3.71 3.32 -16.07
N ASN A 30 -3.48 3.77 -14.84
CA ASN A 30 -3.44 2.92 -13.65
C ASN A 30 -4.75 3.06 -12.88
N ILE A 31 -5.23 1.98 -12.27
CA ILE A 31 -6.45 1.99 -11.47
C ILE A 31 -6.25 2.53 -10.05
N GLY A 32 -5.02 2.86 -9.63
CA GLY A 32 -4.73 3.33 -8.27
C GLY A 32 -5.17 4.77 -7.98
N ALA A 33 -5.25 5.09 -6.69
CA ALA A 33 -5.68 6.38 -6.15
C ALA A 33 -5.05 7.61 -6.83
N THR A 34 -3.75 7.59 -7.13
CA THR A 34 -3.07 8.72 -7.78
C THR A 34 -3.64 9.05 -9.16
N ASN A 35 -4.03 8.04 -9.95
CA ASN A 35 -4.61 8.30 -11.26
C ASN A 35 -6.04 8.82 -11.13
N VAL A 36 -6.84 8.18 -10.28
CA VAL A 36 -8.21 8.62 -9.98
C VAL A 36 -8.20 10.07 -9.47
N GLY A 37 -7.27 10.41 -8.60
CA GLY A 37 -7.07 11.76 -8.09
C GLY A 37 -6.76 12.80 -9.16
N ARG A 38 -5.98 12.44 -10.18
CA ARG A 38 -5.67 13.33 -11.32
C ARG A 38 -6.87 13.53 -12.24
N VAL A 39 -7.69 12.50 -12.40
CA VAL A 39 -8.80 12.47 -13.36
C VAL A 39 -10.08 13.06 -12.77
N LEU A 40 -10.41 12.69 -11.53
CA LEU A 40 -11.67 13.07 -10.87
C LEU A 40 -11.47 14.10 -9.75
N GLY A 41 -10.24 14.35 -9.34
CA GLY A 41 -9.88 15.34 -8.31
C GLY A 41 -9.53 14.74 -6.94
N ARG A 42 -9.00 15.61 -6.06
CA ARG A 42 -8.38 15.24 -4.77
C ARG A 42 -9.30 14.48 -3.82
N ARG A 43 -10.62 14.76 -3.82
CA ARG A 43 -11.57 14.03 -2.97
C ARG A 43 -11.59 12.52 -3.29
N PHE A 44 -11.49 12.16 -4.57
CA PHE A 44 -11.49 10.76 -5.00
C PHE A 44 -10.13 10.10 -4.85
N PHE A 45 -9.04 10.88 -4.85
CA PHE A 45 -7.74 10.37 -4.41
C PHE A 45 -7.84 9.77 -3.00
N TYR A 46 -8.34 10.55 -2.04
CA TYR A 46 -8.42 10.10 -0.65
C TYR A 46 -9.41 8.95 -0.47
N LEU A 47 -10.56 9.00 -1.16
CA LEU A 47 -11.53 7.90 -1.14
C LEU A 47 -10.92 6.58 -1.62
N VAL A 48 -10.32 6.58 -2.82
CA VAL A 48 -9.73 5.34 -3.38
C VAL A 48 -8.53 4.89 -2.56
N PHE A 49 -7.71 5.82 -2.06
CA PHE A 49 -6.60 5.47 -1.17
C PHE A 49 -7.11 4.78 0.10
N ALA A 50 -8.14 5.33 0.75
CA ALA A 50 -8.72 4.76 1.95
C ALA A 50 -9.33 3.37 1.68
N LEU A 51 -10.07 3.21 0.59
CA LEU A 51 -10.66 1.91 0.21
C LEU A 51 -9.59 0.87 -0.14
N ASP A 52 -8.56 1.25 -0.92
CA ASP A 52 -7.45 0.36 -1.26
C ASP A 52 -6.58 0.02 -0.05
N ALA A 53 -6.45 0.93 0.92
CA ALA A 53 -5.79 0.64 2.20
C ALA A 53 -6.66 -0.29 3.06
N ALA A 54 -7.98 -0.04 3.14
CA ALA A 54 -8.91 -0.84 3.93
C ALA A 54 -8.94 -2.31 3.48
N LYS A 55 -8.91 -2.59 2.17
CA LYS A 55 -8.84 -3.98 1.68
C LYS A 55 -7.51 -4.69 1.97
N GLY A 56 -6.45 -3.94 2.26
CA GLY A 56 -5.19 -4.50 2.77
C GLY A 56 -5.22 -4.67 4.29
N PHE A 57 -5.77 -3.70 5.00
CA PHE A 57 -5.84 -3.65 6.46
C PHE A 57 -6.81 -4.67 7.05
N ILE A 58 -8.08 -4.66 6.61
CA ILE A 58 -9.16 -5.44 7.24
C ILE A 58 -8.83 -6.94 7.26
N PRO A 59 -8.45 -7.59 6.14
CA PRO A 59 -8.15 -9.02 6.17
C PRO A 59 -6.97 -9.36 7.09
N VAL A 60 -5.96 -8.50 7.14
CA VAL A 60 -4.76 -8.70 7.96
C VAL A 60 -5.07 -8.49 9.43
N ALA A 61 -5.85 -7.46 9.79
CA ALA A 61 -6.29 -7.24 11.16
C ALA A 61 -7.19 -8.39 11.66
N VAL A 62 -8.16 -8.83 10.84
CA VAL A 62 -9.02 -9.97 11.19
C VAL A 62 -8.21 -11.26 11.36
N ALA A 63 -7.26 -11.52 10.46
CA ALA A 63 -6.38 -12.67 10.59
C ALA A 63 -5.48 -12.59 11.83
N GLY A 64 -4.96 -11.41 12.14
CA GLY A 64 -4.12 -11.23 13.32
C GLY A 64 -4.90 -11.39 14.63
N TRP A 65 -6.14 -10.92 14.67
CA TRP A 65 -7.04 -11.18 15.80
C TRP A 65 -7.32 -12.68 15.95
N TRP A 66 -7.66 -13.37 14.85
CA TRP A 66 -7.94 -14.81 14.86
C TRP A 66 -6.71 -15.65 15.28
N LEU A 67 -5.53 -15.28 14.81
CA LEU A 67 -4.28 -16.00 15.07
C LEU A 67 -3.62 -15.61 16.40
N ASN A 68 -4.22 -14.68 17.17
CA ASN A 68 -3.63 -14.08 18.37
C ASN A 68 -2.23 -13.53 18.12
N THR A 69 -2.07 -12.75 17.05
CA THR A 69 -0.81 -12.04 16.71
C THR A 69 -0.94 -10.52 16.85
N LEU A 70 -2.17 -10.00 17.03
CA LEU A 70 -2.37 -8.59 17.33
C LEU A 70 -2.02 -8.26 18.76
N GLY A 71 -1.28 -7.16 18.95
CA GLY A 71 -0.89 -6.68 20.28
C GLY A 71 0.25 -7.47 20.92
N ASP A 72 0.72 -8.56 20.29
CA ASP A 72 1.79 -9.41 20.80
C ASP A 72 3.06 -9.27 19.94
N GLY A 73 4.14 -8.81 20.58
CA GLY A 73 5.46 -8.68 19.95
C GLY A 73 6.20 -10.01 19.78
N ASP A 74 5.79 -11.04 20.51
CA ASP A 74 6.50 -12.33 20.63
C ASP A 74 5.82 -13.44 19.79
N THR A 75 5.18 -13.06 18.68
CA THR A 75 4.47 -14.00 17.82
C THR A 75 5.46 -15.00 17.17
N PRO A 76 5.34 -16.32 17.42
CA PRO A 76 6.28 -17.30 16.88
C PRO A 76 6.22 -17.35 15.34
N PRO A 77 7.35 -17.63 14.66
CA PRO A 77 7.46 -17.53 13.21
C PRO A 77 6.37 -18.22 12.41
N TRP A 78 5.93 -19.42 12.81
CA TRP A 78 4.88 -20.14 12.09
C TRP A 78 3.52 -19.41 12.08
N ARG A 79 3.18 -18.71 13.18
CA ARG A 79 1.98 -17.85 13.24
C ARG A 79 2.20 -16.57 12.45
N SER A 80 3.38 -15.96 12.56
CA SER A 80 3.75 -14.79 11.76
C SER A 80 3.63 -15.10 10.26
N TRP A 81 4.11 -16.26 9.80
CA TRP A 81 3.97 -16.68 8.40
C TRP A 81 2.51 -16.80 7.95
N SER A 82 1.67 -17.40 8.79
CA SER A 82 0.24 -17.53 8.51
C SER A 82 -0.44 -16.16 8.39
N HIS A 83 -0.10 -15.24 9.29
CA HIS A 83 -0.62 -13.87 9.30
C HIS A 83 -0.11 -13.06 8.10
N LEU A 84 1.18 -13.10 7.82
CA LEU A 84 1.83 -12.39 6.72
C LEU A 84 1.37 -12.90 5.34
N ALA A 85 1.09 -14.21 5.22
CA ALA A 85 0.53 -14.79 4.00
C ALA A 85 -0.84 -14.18 3.63
N VAL A 86 -1.66 -13.79 4.62
CA VAL A 86 -2.91 -13.05 4.40
C VAL A 86 -2.63 -11.68 3.79
N GLY A 87 -1.61 -10.98 4.28
CA GLY A 87 -1.15 -9.70 3.74
C GLY A 87 -0.64 -9.81 2.29
N VAL A 88 0.17 -10.83 2.01
CA VAL A 88 0.62 -11.14 0.63
C VAL A 88 -0.59 -11.42 -0.27
N ALA A 89 -1.53 -12.24 0.19
CA ALA A 89 -2.74 -12.57 -0.58
C ALA A 89 -3.56 -11.31 -0.92
N ALA A 90 -3.79 -10.42 0.05
CA ALA A 90 -4.50 -9.15 -0.18
C ALA A 90 -3.74 -8.24 -1.17
N LEU A 91 -2.42 -8.13 -1.04
CA LEU A 91 -1.62 -7.35 -1.99
C LEU A 91 -1.68 -7.94 -3.40
N LEU A 92 -1.48 -9.26 -3.54
CA LEU A 92 -1.59 -9.96 -4.82
C LEU A 92 -2.97 -9.79 -5.44
N GLY A 93 -4.03 -9.76 -4.62
CA GLY A 93 -5.37 -9.42 -5.06
C GLY A 93 -5.42 -8.06 -5.75
N HIS A 94 -4.81 -7.02 -5.15
CA HIS A 94 -4.74 -5.67 -5.73
C HIS A 94 -3.86 -5.60 -6.99
N LEU A 95 -2.75 -6.34 -7.02
CA LEU A 95 -1.80 -6.34 -8.14
C LEU A 95 -2.34 -7.12 -9.36
N TYR A 96 -3.04 -8.21 -9.10
CA TYR A 96 -3.55 -9.16 -10.07
C TYR A 96 -5.03 -9.49 -9.77
N PRO A 97 -5.94 -8.50 -9.86
CA PRO A 97 -7.35 -8.70 -9.58
C PRO A 97 -7.98 -9.59 -10.64
N VAL A 98 -8.67 -10.64 -10.19
CA VAL A 98 -9.36 -11.61 -11.07
C VAL A 98 -10.36 -10.93 -12.00
N TRP A 99 -11.00 -9.84 -11.55
CA TRP A 99 -12.04 -9.12 -12.29
C TRP A 99 -11.51 -8.27 -13.46
N LEU A 100 -10.21 -7.94 -13.46
CA LEU A 100 -9.59 -7.08 -14.49
C LEU A 100 -8.51 -7.84 -15.27
N SER A 101 -8.75 -9.12 -15.54
CA SER A 101 -7.81 -9.98 -16.30
C SER A 101 -6.40 -9.95 -15.72
N PHE A 102 -6.30 -9.92 -14.38
CA PHE A 102 -5.04 -9.85 -13.63
C PHE A 102 -4.20 -8.59 -13.91
N ARG A 103 -4.82 -7.50 -14.36
CA ARG A 103 -4.16 -6.20 -14.59
C ARG A 103 -4.57 -5.19 -13.53
N GLY A 104 -3.88 -5.22 -12.40
CA GLY A 104 -4.18 -4.39 -11.24
C GLY A 104 -3.25 -3.19 -11.05
N GLY A 105 -3.31 -2.63 -9.84
CA GLY A 105 -2.55 -1.45 -9.46
C GLY A 105 -1.08 -1.74 -9.12
N LYS A 106 -0.47 -0.80 -8.39
CA LYS A 106 0.94 -0.88 -7.94
C LYS A 106 1.08 -1.30 -6.48
N GLY A 107 -0.02 -1.38 -5.73
CA GLY A 107 -0.01 -1.93 -4.38
C GLY A 107 0.46 -1.00 -3.26
N VAL A 108 0.67 0.30 -3.50
CA VAL A 108 1.16 1.22 -2.45
C VAL A 108 0.14 1.37 -1.32
N ALA A 109 -1.11 1.72 -1.63
CA ALA A 109 -2.16 1.92 -0.62
C ALA A 109 -2.53 0.59 0.08
N THR A 110 -2.70 -0.48 -0.69
CA THR A 110 -2.97 -1.82 -0.13
C THR A 110 -1.80 -2.33 0.69
N GLY A 111 -0.56 -2.14 0.25
CA GLY A 111 0.64 -2.47 1.02
C GLY A 111 0.72 -1.68 2.31
N PHE A 112 0.43 -0.37 2.29
CA PHE A 112 0.32 0.44 3.50
C PHE A 112 -0.71 -0.13 4.48
N GLY A 113 -1.93 -0.43 4.01
CA GLY A 113 -2.96 -1.05 4.85
C GLY A 113 -2.54 -2.40 5.43
N VAL A 114 -1.90 -3.25 4.62
CA VAL A 114 -1.34 -4.53 5.06
C VAL A 114 -0.32 -4.32 6.18
N LEU A 115 0.64 -3.40 6.01
CA LEU A 115 1.67 -3.15 7.02
C LEU A 115 1.07 -2.59 8.33
N VAL A 116 0.07 -1.70 8.24
CA VAL A 116 -0.68 -1.22 9.41
C VAL A 116 -1.42 -2.36 10.13
N GLY A 117 -1.95 -3.32 9.37
CA GLY A 117 -2.66 -4.48 9.94
C GLY A 117 -1.76 -5.46 10.70
N VAL A 118 -0.44 -5.41 10.50
CA VAL A 118 0.56 -6.16 11.28
C VAL A 118 0.99 -5.35 12.51
N PHE A 119 -0.01 -4.88 13.25
CA PHE A 119 0.19 -4.13 14.49
C PHE A 119 0.48 -5.09 15.66
N PRO A 120 1.42 -4.77 16.57
CA PRO A 120 2.24 -3.55 16.62
C PRO A 120 3.58 -3.66 15.87
N THR A 121 3.96 -4.87 15.43
CA THR A 121 5.33 -5.18 14.96
C THR A 121 5.80 -4.27 13.83
N LEU A 122 4.93 -3.92 12.88
CA LEU A 122 5.29 -3.06 11.75
C LEU A 122 4.84 -1.60 11.92
N THR A 123 4.34 -1.20 13.09
CA THR A 123 3.86 0.17 13.33
C THR A 123 4.97 1.20 13.22
N LEU A 124 6.10 1.02 13.93
CA LEU A 124 7.25 1.93 13.85
C LEU A 124 7.84 2.00 12.42
N PRO A 125 8.09 0.86 11.73
CA PRO A 125 8.49 0.87 10.33
C PRO A 125 7.53 1.64 9.41
N VAL A 126 6.21 1.48 9.56
CA VAL A 126 5.22 2.17 8.73
C VAL A 126 5.21 3.67 9.00
N VAL A 127 5.28 4.10 10.26
CA VAL A 127 5.37 5.52 10.62
C VAL A 127 6.63 6.12 10.00
N GLY A 128 7.79 5.48 10.17
CA GLY A 128 9.04 5.92 9.56
C GLY A 128 8.98 5.99 8.03
N ALA A 129 8.41 4.97 7.38
CA ALA A 129 8.25 4.93 5.93
C ALA A 129 7.29 6.02 5.43
N THR A 130 6.25 6.35 6.21
CA THR A 130 5.33 7.46 5.90
C THR A 130 6.05 8.80 5.98
N LEU A 131 6.91 9.01 6.98
CA LEU A 131 7.74 10.22 7.08
C LEU A 131 8.70 10.34 5.90
N VAL A 132 9.36 9.24 5.53
CA VAL A 132 10.23 9.17 4.34
C VAL A 132 9.43 9.51 3.08
N TRP A 133 8.23 8.94 2.93
CA TRP A 133 7.35 9.24 1.79
C TRP A 133 7.03 10.74 1.72
N VAL A 134 6.63 11.35 2.83
CA VAL A 134 6.29 12.77 2.91
C VAL A 134 7.50 13.65 2.58
N ALA A 135 8.67 13.34 3.13
CA ALA A 135 9.91 14.08 2.87
C ALA A 135 10.27 14.06 1.38
N VAL A 136 10.30 12.87 0.77
CA VAL A 136 10.60 12.70 -0.66
C VAL A 136 9.53 13.38 -1.52
N TYR A 137 8.26 13.25 -1.16
CA TYR A 137 7.18 13.90 -1.91
C TYR A 137 7.29 15.43 -1.85
N ARG A 138 7.62 16.02 -0.69
CA ARG A 138 7.72 17.48 -0.57
C ARG A 138 8.87 18.08 -1.38
N VAL A 139 10.00 17.38 -1.49
CA VAL A 139 11.16 17.86 -2.24
C VAL A 139 10.94 17.70 -3.76
N TRP A 140 10.55 16.50 -4.22
CA TRP A 140 10.52 16.20 -5.66
C TRP A 140 9.14 16.21 -6.31
N ARG A 141 8.06 16.18 -5.52
CA ARG A 141 6.65 16.21 -5.98
C ARG A 141 6.24 15.05 -6.91
N PHE A 142 7.02 13.97 -6.92
CA PHE A 142 6.73 12.70 -7.61
C PHE A 142 6.19 11.66 -6.62
N VAL A 143 4.92 11.28 -6.78
CA VAL A 143 4.30 10.21 -5.96
C VAL A 143 4.99 8.86 -6.16
N SER A 144 5.43 8.56 -7.38
CA SER A 144 6.14 7.32 -7.70
C SER A 144 7.48 7.22 -6.98
N LEU A 145 8.30 8.27 -7.03
CA LEU A 145 9.57 8.33 -6.32
C LEU A 145 9.38 8.18 -4.81
N ALA A 146 8.47 8.96 -4.22
CA ALA A 146 8.13 8.87 -2.80
C ALA A 146 7.72 7.45 -2.40
N SER A 147 6.89 6.79 -3.21
CA SER A 147 6.42 5.43 -2.94
C SER A 147 7.52 4.38 -3.04
N ILE A 148 8.45 4.53 -4.00
CA ILE A 148 9.60 3.62 -4.16
C ILE A 148 10.54 3.75 -2.97
N VAL A 149 10.92 4.98 -2.61
CA VAL A 149 11.87 5.22 -1.51
C VAL A 149 11.26 4.80 -0.17
N ALA A 150 9.98 5.08 0.05
CA ALA A 150 9.28 4.61 1.25
C ALA A 150 9.21 3.08 1.30
N ALA A 151 8.90 2.39 0.19
CA ALA A 151 8.86 0.93 0.18
C ALA A 151 10.24 0.31 0.46
N LEU A 152 11.31 0.89 -0.10
CA LEU A 152 12.69 0.45 0.17
C LEU A 152 13.14 0.74 1.60
N SER A 153 12.60 1.76 2.26
CA SER A 153 12.94 2.05 3.65
C SER A 153 12.26 1.12 4.65
N VAL A 154 11.10 0.51 4.32
CA VAL A 154 10.39 -0.42 5.24
C VAL A 154 11.26 -1.57 5.77
N PRO A 155 11.96 -2.38 4.95
CA PRO A 155 12.80 -3.46 5.47
C PRO A 155 13.96 -2.95 6.33
N LEU A 156 14.56 -1.81 5.97
CA LEU A 156 15.61 -1.17 6.78
C LEU A 156 15.05 -0.70 8.13
N LEU A 157 13.89 -0.04 8.14
CA LEU A 157 13.25 0.43 9.36
C LEU A 157 12.76 -0.73 10.23
N THR A 158 12.37 -1.86 9.62
CA THR A 158 12.05 -3.10 10.33
C THR A 158 13.30 -3.64 11.02
N LEU A 159 14.44 -3.70 10.31
CA LEU A 159 15.72 -4.10 10.89
C LEU A 159 16.14 -3.20 12.06
N LEU A 160 16.04 -1.89 11.87
CA LEU A 160 16.36 -0.89 12.90
C LEU A 160 15.44 -1.02 14.11
N SER A 161 14.13 -1.25 13.93
CA SER A 161 13.21 -1.46 15.04
C SER A 161 13.57 -2.68 15.89
N GLY A 162 13.98 -3.79 15.27
CA GLY A 162 14.48 -4.96 15.99
C GLY A 162 15.79 -4.71 16.72
N ALA A 163 16.72 -3.98 16.10
CA ALA A 163 17.98 -3.59 16.74
C ALA A 163 17.76 -2.65 17.94
N MET A 164 16.81 -1.70 17.83
CA MET A 164 16.44 -0.79 18.92
C MET A 164 15.81 -1.54 20.10
N MET A 165 14.88 -2.47 19.83
CA MET A 165 14.29 -3.32 20.87
C MET A 165 15.35 -4.16 21.59
N ARG A 166 16.29 -4.75 20.83
CA ARG A 166 17.46 -5.45 21.38
C ARG A 166 18.30 -4.55 22.29
N GLY A 167 18.55 -3.31 21.88
CA GLY A 167 19.31 -2.34 22.67
C GLY A 167 18.60 -1.96 23.98
N ALA A 168 17.28 -1.79 23.93
CA ALA A 168 16.48 -1.49 25.11
C ALA A 168 16.55 -2.61 26.16
N ASP A 169 16.55 -3.88 25.74
CA ASP A 169 16.65 -5.04 26.63
C ASP A 169 18.00 -5.15 27.35
N LEU A 170 19.08 -4.70 26.70
CA LEU A 170 20.41 -4.66 27.32
C LEU A 170 20.47 -3.62 28.45
N ILE A 171 19.71 -2.53 28.31
CA ILE A 171 19.68 -1.43 29.29
C ILE A 171 18.69 -1.73 30.42
N ARG A 172 17.55 -2.37 30.11
CA ARG A 172 16.53 -2.73 31.09
C ARG A 172 16.06 -4.18 30.87
N PRO A 173 16.72 -5.17 31.50
CA PRO A 173 16.37 -6.57 31.37
C PRO A 173 14.89 -6.81 31.73
N GLY A 174 14.15 -7.47 30.84
CA GLY A 174 12.72 -7.77 31.01
C GLY A 174 11.76 -6.75 30.38
N TRP A 175 12.25 -5.66 29.77
CA TRP A 175 11.43 -4.84 28.86
C TRP A 175 11.16 -5.51 27.51
N GLY A 176 11.95 -6.52 27.19
CA GLY A 176 11.78 -7.46 26.10
C GLY A 176 12.50 -8.75 26.52
N ARG A 177 11.87 -9.88 26.24
CA ARG A 177 12.35 -11.20 26.68
C ARG A 177 13.52 -11.66 25.80
N GLY A 178 14.74 -11.21 26.10
CA GLY A 178 16.01 -11.81 25.63
C GLY A 178 16.44 -11.48 24.18
N THR A 179 17.72 -11.13 24.00
CA THR A 179 18.25 -10.59 22.73
C THR A 179 18.27 -11.56 21.55
N LEU A 180 18.55 -12.85 21.75
CA LEU A 180 18.49 -13.87 20.68
C LEU A 180 17.04 -14.25 20.32
N PHE A 181 16.15 -14.20 21.31
CA PHE A 181 14.74 -14.50 21.17
C PHE A 181 14.05 -13.46 20.26
N HIS A 182 14.40 -12.18 20.37
CA HIS A 182 13.89 -11.12 19.48
C HIS A 182 14.22 -11.32 18.00
N TRP A 183 15.46 -11.73 17.68
CA TRP A 183 15.83 -11.97 16.27
C TRP A 183 15.07 -13.15 15.67
N TYR A 184 14.76 -14.15 16.49
CA TYR A 184 13.91 -15.28 16.08
C TYR A 184 12.49 -14.83 15.73
N TYR A 185 11.97 -13.77 16.34
CA TYR A 185 10.64 -13.25 16.00
C TYR A 185 10.63 -12.27 14.81
N ILE A 186 11.72 -11.52 14.57
CA ILE A 186 11.71 -10.44 13.56
C ILE A 186 11.99 -10.90 12.12
N TRP A 187 12.76 -11.98 11.93
CA TRP A 187 13.21 -12.38 10.59
C TRP A 187 12.07 -12.67 9.58
N PRO A 188 10.88 -13.20 9.96
CA PRO A 188 9.78 -13.36 9.00
C PRO A 188 9.30 -12.01 8.46
N TYR A 189 9.25 -10.99 9.33
CA TYR A 189 8.84 -9.63 8.97
C TYR A 189 9.88 -8.96 8.07
N LEU A 190 11.18 -9.23 8.25
CA LEU A 190 12.23 -8.75 7.35
C LEU A 190 12.10 -9.33 5.94
N ILE A 191 11.89 -10.65 5.83
CA ILE A 191 11.67 -11.29 4.53
C ILE A 191 10.40 -10.75 3.88
N PHE A 192 9.31 -10.68 4.64
CA PHE A 192 8.04 -10.16 4.16
C PHE A 192 8.15 -8.72 3.65
N THR A 193 8.74 -7.82 4.42
CA THR A 193 8.90 -6.42 4.01
C THR A 193 9.85 -6.27 2.82
N GLY A 194 10.89 -7.11 2.72
CA GLY A 194 11.76 -7.20 1.55
C GLY A 194 11.00 -7.62 0.28
N ILE A 195 10.15 -8.65 0.38
CA ILE A 195 9.28 -9.10 -0.73
C ILE A 195 8.31 -7.99 -1.14
N MET A 196 7.64 -7.36 -0.18
CA MET A 196 6.71 -6.25 -0.43
C MET A 196 7.40 -5.09 -1.13
N ALA A 197 8.60 -4.70 -0.67
CA ALA A 197 9.41 -3.66 -1.29
C ALA A 197 9.78 -4.03 -2.73
N GLY A 198 10.30 -5.24 -2.96
CA GLY A 198 10.65 -5.75 -4.28
C GLY A 198 9.47 -5.73 -5.26
N LEU A 199 8.29 -6.16 -4.80
CA LEU A 199 7.06 -6.10 -5.59
C LEU A 199 6.69 -4.64 -5.95
N VAL A 200 6.74 -3.72 -4.98
CA VAL A 200 6.45 -2.30 -5.26
C VAL A 200 7.42 -1.74 -6.29
N VAL A 201 8.73 -1.98 -6.15
CA VAL A 201 9.74 -1.53 -7.12
C VAL A 201 9.48 -2.11 -8.51
N PHE A 202 9.23 -3.42 -8.59
CA PHE A 202 8.92 -4.09 -9.85
C PHE A 202 7.67 -3.51 -10.54
N ARG A 203 6.63 -3.20 -9.77
CA ARG A 203 5.40 -2.56 -10.29
C ARG A 203 5.61 -1.10 -10.68
N HIS A 204 6.68 -0.46 -10.21
CA HIS A 204 7.08 0.89 -10.58
C HIS A 204 8.12 0.96 -11.71
N ARG A 205 8.54 -0.16 -12.31
CA ARG A 205 9.54 -0.17 -13.41
C ARG A 205 9.27 0.83 -14.54
N ALA A 206 8.00 1.02 -14.91
CA ALA A 206 7.61 1.98 -15.93
C ALA A 206 7.76 3.44 -15.45
N ASN A 207 7.52 3.71 -14.16
CA ASN A 207 7.79 5.02 -13.56
C ASN A 207 9.28 5.28 -13.43
N ILE A 208 10.07 4.26 -13.08
CA ILE A 208 11.53 4.38 -12.99
C ILE A 208 12.08 4.80 -14.36
N ARG A 209 11.65 4.12 -15.44
CA ARG A 209 12.01 4.52 -16.82
C ARG A 209 11.64 5.98 -17.13
N ARG A 210 10.43 6.41 -16.75
CA ARG A 210 9.99 7.79 -16.93
C ARG A 210 10.74 8.81 -16.07
N LEU A 211 11.12 8.45 -14.84
CA LEU A 211 11.92 9.30 -13.95
C LEU A 211 13.30 9.53 -14.55
N VAL A 212 13.96 8.46 -15.02
CA VAL A 212 15.26 8.54 -15.69
C VAL A 212 15.16 9.36 -16.98
N ALA A 213 14.07 9.18 -17.75
CA ALA A 213 13.83 9.95 -18.97
C ALA A 213 13.30 11.38 -18.74
N GLY A 214 13.08 11.82 -17.49
CA GLY A 214 12.50 13.13 -17.19
C GLY A 214 11.04 13.34 -17.59
N THR A 215 10.31 12.27 -17.94
CA THR A 215 8.92 12.29 -18.43
C THR A 215 7.88 11.85 -17.40
N GLU A 216 8.28 11.62 -16.15
CA GLU A 216 7.35 11.23 -15.09
C GLU A 216 6.41 12.38 -14.70
N LEU A 217 5.15 12.05 -14.45
CA LEU A 217 4.12 13.03 -14.13
C LEU A 217 4.30 13.58 -12.71
N ARG A 218 4.56 14.90 -12.60
CA ARG A 218 4.46 15.64 -11.34
C ARG A 218 3.01 15.71 -10.87
N SER A 219 2.81 15.82 -9.56
CA SER A 219 1.47 15.84 -8.95
C SER A 219 0.72 17.16 -9.13
N THR A 220 1.41 18.21 -9.58
CA THR A 220 0.88 19.53 -9.89
C THR A 220 0.51 19.72 -11.35
N ALA A 221 0.71 18.72 -12.21
CA ALA A 221 0.23 18.81 -13.58
C ALA A 221 -1.30 18.95 -13.55
N GLU A 222 -1.83 19.93 -14.29
CA GLU A 222 -3.27 20.17 -14.33
C GLU A 222 -4.04 18.87 -14.65
N PRO A 223 -5.24 18.68 -14.09
CA PRO A 223 -6.12 17.59 -14.48
C PRO A 223 -6.25 17.60 -16.01
N SER A 224 -5.95 16.47 -16.65
CA SER A 224 -6.30 16.34 -18.07
C SER A 224 -7.81 16.54 -18.18
N PRO A 225 -8.30 17.43 -19.06
CA PRO A 225 -9.73 17.64 -19.20
C PRO A 225 -10.41 16.30 -19.48
N PRO A 226 -11.59 16.04 -18.90
CA PRO A 226 -12.30 14.79 -19.17
C PRO A 226 -12.53 14.68 -20.69
N PRO A 227 -12.41 13.48 -21.27
CA PRO A 227 -12.56 13.29 -22.72
C PRO A 227 -13.97 13.67 -23.22
N TYR A 228 -14.94 13.80 -22.32
CA TYR A 228 -16.27 14.28 -22.62
C TYR A 228 -16.70 15.35 -21.61
N PRO A 229 -17.35 16.45 -22.06
CA PRO A 229 -18.00 17.38 -21.15
C PRO A 229 -19.06 16.63 -20.33
N PRO A 230 -19.30 17.04 -19.06
CA PRO A 230 -20.38 16.46 -18.27
C PRO A 230 -21.70 16.54 -19.05
N PRO A 231 -22.55 15.51 -18.97
CA PRO A 231 -23.84 15.55 -19.65
C PRO A 231 -24.60 16.79 -19.17
N PRO A 232 -25.29 17.50 -20.07
CA PRO A 232 -25.93 18.75 -19.72
C PRO A 232 -27.03 18.51 -18.67
N PRO A 233 -27.37 19.52 -17.84
CA PRO A 233 -28.27 19.36 -16.69
C PRO A 233 -29.64 18.74 -17.02
N HIS A 234 -30.10 18.90 -18.27
CA HIS A 234 -31.37 18.35 -18.76
C HIS A 234 -31.32 16.84 -19.06
N ALA A 235 -30.15 16.25 -19.30
CA ALA A 235 -30.01 14.83 -19.61
C ALA A 235 -30.24 13.91 -18.39
N LEU A 236 -30.18 14.46 -17.17
CA LEU A 236 -30.42 13.72 -15.91
C LEU A 236 -31.91 13.59 -15.56
N ARG A 237 -32.82 14.27 -16.28
CA ARG A 237 -34.27 14.23 -15.98
C ARG A 237 -35.02 13.06 -16.61
N HIS A 238 -34.43 12.34 -17.58
CA HIS A 238 -35.11 11.27 -18.32
C HIS A 238 -34.72 9.85 -17.89
N ARG A 239 -34.03 9.68 -16.75
CA ARG A 239 -33.70 8.37 -16.17
C ARG A 239 -34.31 8.18 -14.78
N ARG A 240 -35.60 8.46 -14.64
CA ARG A 240 -36.41 7.95 -13.53
C ARG A 240 -37.42 6.95 -14.07
#